data_AF-A0A9X4LL50-F1
#
_entry.id   AF-A0A9X4LL50-F1
#
_cell.length_a   1.000
_cell.length_b   1.000
_cell.length_c   1.000
_cell.angle_alpha   90.00
_cell.angle_beta   90.00
_cell.angle_gamma   90.00
#
_symmetry.space_group_name_H-M   'P 1'
#
loop_
_entity.id
_entity.type
_entity.pdbx_description
1 polymer ?
#
loop_
_entity_poly.entity_id
_entity_poly.type
_entity_poly.pdbx_seq_one_letter_code
_entity_poly.pdbx_strand_id
1 'polypeptide(L)'
;MKNQVQLITYVDRLGGQLDGADLARLKKLLCEPGQPLAGVFGGVHLLPFFHAIDGADAGFDPIDHRQVDPRLGGWDDIKALTEGLDVMADVIVNHMSSESPQFLDFAQKGEASAYAGLFLTLDAVFPNGATERDLLAVYRPRPGLPLTYATLQCGERRILWTTFTAAQIDIAVQHPQGRAYLASILQTFAANGIRMVRLDAVGYAIKKAGASCFMMPETFDFIAEFAAEAKALGIEVLVEIHAYYQRQIEIASQVDWVYDFALPPLVLHAFAFKTAAALKRWIAVRPPNALTVLDTHDGIGIIDIGADAGDRAGHPGLVPPEELDALVERIHAASQGQSRKATGAAASNLDLYQVNCSFFDAMGRDETAYLLARAIQFFLPGVPQVYYVGLLAGHNDMELLARTQVGRDINRHHYDATEIARDCERPVVRRLIELIRLRNRHPAFGGAFSVEASGADELHLRWQQGADWAALRVDFASLAHELSFSADGGATERFAFS
;
A
#
# COMPACT_ATOMS: atom_id res chain seq x y z
N MET A 1 11.32 1.59 13.13
CA MET A 1 10.92 2.95 12.71
C MET A 1 10.34 3.74 13.86
N LYS A 2 10.21 5.07 13.70
CA LYS A 2 9.48 5.93 14.64
C LYS A 2 7.98 5.62 14.60
N ASN A 3 7.31 5.59 15.76
CA ASN A 3 5.85 5.50 15.87
C ASN A 3 5.16 6.84 15.54
N GLN A 4 5.39 7.33 14.33
CA GLN A 4 4.90 8.61 13.81
C GLN A 4 4.25 8.39 12.44
N VAL A 5 3.25 9.21 12.12
CA VAL A 5 2.55 9.20 10.84
C VAL A 5 3.54 9.38 9.70
N GLN A 6 3.35 8.60 8.65
CA GLN A 6 4.15 8.64 7.42
C GLN A 6 3.31 9.07 6.22
N LEU A 7 3.97 9.63 5.23
CA LEU A 7 3.37 9.95 3.94
C LEU A 7 3.61 8.80 2.95
N ILE A 8 2.62 8.43 2.13
CA ILE A 8 2.82 7.62 0.92
C ILE A 8 2.68 8.55 -0.28
N THR A 9 3.69 8.61 -1.14
CA THR A 9 3.64 9.49 -2.31
C THR A 9 4.50 9.02 -3.48
N TYR A 10 4.08 9.36 -4.70
CA TYR A 10 4.94 9.36 -5.87
C TYR A 10 5.76 10.65 -5.86
N VAL A 11 7.06 10.55 -6.13
CA VAL A 11 7.96 11.70 -6.10
C VAL A 11 7.56 12.77 -7.12
N ASP A 12 7.13 12.37 -8.32
CA ASP A 12 6.74 13.27 -9.40
C ASP A 12 5.33 13.89 -9.22
N ARG A 13 4.47 13.28 -8.41
CA ARG A 13 3.04 13.68 -8.31
C ARG A 13 2.74 14.63 -7.16
N LEU A 14 3.73 14.94 -6.32
CA LEU A 14 3.60 15.89 -5.23
C LEU A 14 4.62 17.03 -5.39
N GLY A 15 4.31 17.95 -6.30
CA GLY A 15 5.15 19.11 -6.62
C GLY A 15 6.30 18.81 -7.58
N GLY A 16 6.31 17.63 -8.20
CA GLY A 16 7.32 17.22 -9.17
C GLY A 16 7.17 17.90 -10.53
N GLN A 17 8.27 17.95 -11.27
CA GLN A 17 8.42 18.60 -12.57
C GLN A 17 9.22 17.75 -13.57
N LEU A 18 9.74 16.60 -13.15
CA LEU A 18 10.51 15.66 -13.97
C LEU A 18 11.78 16.26 -14.60
N ASP A 19 12.40 17.23 -13.93
CA ASP A 19 13.58 17.96 -14.41
C ASP A 19 14.89 17.57 -13.68
N GLY A 20 14.86 16.48 -12.92
CA GLY A 20 15.99 15.96 -12.16
C GLY A 20 16.14 16.52 -10.75
N ALA A 21 15.16 17.30 -10.25
CA ALA A 21 15.22 17.89 -8.91
C ALA A 21 14.00 17.58 -8.02
N ASP A 22 13.15 16.61 -8.39
CA ASP A 22 11.89 16.34 -7.67
C ASP A 22 12.10 15.78 -6.27
N LEU A 23 13.11 14.93 -6.06
CA LEU A 23 13.48 14.46 -4.72
C LEU A 23 13.91 15.62 -3.81
N ALA A 24 14.67 16.58 -4.35
CA ALA A 24 15.06 17.79 -3.62
C ALA A 24 13.86 18.69 -3.30
N ARG A 25 12.91 18.84 -4.24
CA ARG A 25 11.63 19.56 -3.99
C ARG A 25 10.80 18.89 -2.91
N LEU A 26 10.67 17.57 -2.95
CA LEU A 26 9.94 16.79 -1.96
C LEU A 26 10.59 16.95 -0.57
N LYS A 27 11.92 16.83 -0.48
CA LYS A 27 12.66 17.10 0.77
C LYS A 27 12.36 18.48 1.30
N LYS A 28 12.41 19.51 0.44
CA LYS A 28 12.08 20.88 0.82
C LYS A 28 10.67 20.97 1.39
N LEU A 29 9.66 20.49 0.65
CA LEU A 29 8.25 20.51 1.05
C LEU A 29 8.01 19.88 2.43
N LEU A 30 8.68 18.76 2.73
CA LEU A 30 8.47 17.99 3.96
C LEU A 30 9.35 18.43 5.14
N CYS A 31 10.51 19.04 4.90
CA CYS A 31 11.52 19.28 5.93
C CYS A 31 11.91 20.74 6.14
N GLU A 32 11.78 21.63 5.14
CA GLU A 32 12.23 23.02 5.28
C GLU A 32 11.23 23.88 6.07
N PRO A 33 11.68 24.61 7.13
CA PRO A 33 10.82 25.52 7.87
C PRO A 33 10.09 26.52 6.97
N GLY A 34 8.79 26.69 7.20
CA GLY A 34 7.93 27.58 6.42
C GLY A 34 7.24 26.91 5.23
N GLN A 35 7.62 25.68 4.85
CA GLN A 35 6.84 24.88 3.91
C GLN A 35 5.56 24.32 4.57
N PRO A 36 4.46 24.15 3.82
CA PRO A 36 3.17 23.78 4.39
C PRO A 36 3.17 22.40 5.08
N LEU A 37 4.03 21.48 4.63
CA LEU A 37 4.13 20.13 5.18
C LEU A 37 5.38 19.91 6.07
N ALA A 38 6.10 20.99 6.38
CA ALA A 38 7.32 20.94 7.18
C ALA A 38 7.09 20.29 8.55
N GLY A 39 7.80 19.19 8.82
CA GLY A 39 7.76 18.48 10.10
C GLY A 39 6.40 17.87 10.44
N VAL A 40 5.56 17.61 9.43
CA VAL A 40 4.27 16.93 9.62
C VAL A 40 4.48 15.43 9.79
N PHE A 41 5.41 14.82 9.04
CA PHE A 41 5.62 13.38 9.00
C PHE A 41 6.91 12.94 9.69
N GLY A 42 6.91 11.74 10.26
CA GLY A 42 8.13 11.09 10.78
C GLY A 42 8.85 10.21 9.75
N GLY A 43 8.16 9.87 8.66
CA GLY A 43 8.70 9.08 7.56
C GLY A 43 7.91 9.25 6.26
N VAL A 44 8.44 8.70 5.19
CA VAL A 44 7.83 8.72 3.86
C VAL A 44 8.08 7.40 3.14
N HIS A 45 7.01 6.80 2.62
CA HIS A 45 7.07 5.75 1.61
C HIS A 45 7.08 6.42 0.24
N LEU A 46 8.24 6.35 -0.41
CA LEU A 46 8.38 6.71 -1.81
C LEU A 46 7.92 5.52 -2.64
N LEU A 47 6.82 5.69 -3.36
CA LEU A 47 6.40 4.74 -4.39
C LEU A 47 7.50 4.60 -5.44
N PRO A 48 7.51 3.52 -6.25
CA PRO A 48 8.67 3.16 -7.07
C PRO A 48 9.23 4.33 -7.87
N PHE A 49 10.47 4.72 -7.51
CA PHE A 49 11.19 5.86 -8.08
C PHE A 49 12.34 5.41 -9.00
N PHE A 50 12.32 4.13 -9.38
CA PHE A 50 13.37 3.48 -10.15
C PHE A 50 13.20 3.75 -11.65
N HIS A 51 14.27 3.58 -12.41
CA HIS A 51 14.21 3.76 -13.86
C HIS A 51 13.41 2.62 -14.53
N ALA A 52 12.35 2.88 -15.30
CA ALA A 52 11.62 4.14 -15.47
C ALA A 52 10.34 4.18 -14.61
N ILE A 53 9.97 5.37 -14.11
CA ILE A 53 8.78 5.57 -13.25
C ILE A 53 7.44 5.58 -13.99
N ASP A 54 7.47 5.67 -15.31
CA ASP A 54 6.31 5.78 -16.20
C ASP A 54 6.27 4.63 -17.21
N GLY A 55 6.75 3.47 -16.79
CA GLY A 55 6.59 2.20 -17.51
C GLY A 55 5.12 1.74 -17.57
N ALA A 56 4.93 0.45 -17.85
CA ALA A 56 3.63 -0.17 -17.99
C ALA A 56 2.76 -0.08 -16.73
N ASP A 57 3.37 0.06 -15.55
CA ASP A 57 2.67 0.07 -14.27
C ASP A 57 3.20 1.14 -13.30
N ALA A 58 3.46 2.35 -13.81
CA ALA A 58 3.82 3.51 -12.98
C ALA A 58 4.97 3.25 -11.99
N GLY A 59 6.03 2.57 -12.48
CA GLY A 59 7.25 2.28 -11.74
C GLY A 59 7.31 0.87 -11.13
N PHE A 60 6.20 0.12 -11.13
CA PHE A 60 6.18 -1.29 -10.69
C PHE A 60 6.76 -2.27 -11.71
N ASP A 61 7.22 -1.78 -12.87
CA ASP A 61 7.95 -2.53 -13.89
C ASP A 61 9.36 -1.94 -14.12
N PRO A 62 10.24 -1.95 -13.10
CA PRO A 62 11.53 -1.29 -13.20
C PRO A 62 12.47 -2.00 -14.17
N ILE A 63 13.15 -1.19 -14.98
CA ILE A 63 14.26 -1.60 -15.84
C ILE A 63 15.51 -1.86 -14.99
N ASP A 64 15.81 -0.97 -14.04
CA ASP A 64 16.85 -1.19 -13.02
C ASP A 64 16.42 -0.63 -11.65
N HIS A 65 16.14 -1.52 -10.71
CA HIS A 65 15.81 -1.19 -9.31
C HIS A 65 16.90 -0.42 -8.57
N ARG A 66 18.15 -0.48 -9.04
CA ARG A 66 19.29 0.16 -8.38
C ARG A 66 19.59 1.54 -8.97
N GLN A 67 18.80 1.99 -9.94
CA GLN A 67 18.92 3.30 -10.54
C GLN A 67 17.67 4.12 -10.22
N VAL A 68 17.85 5.22 -9.50
CA VAL A 68 16.83 6.27 -9.40
C VAL A 68 16.57 6.83 -10.80
N ASP A 69 15.31 7.04 -11.18
CA ASP A 69 14.99 7.67 -12.45
C ASP A 69 15.61 9.08 -12.50
N PRO A 70 16.45 9.38 -13.50
CA PRO A 70 17.20 10.63 -13.54
C PRO A 70 16.31 11.88 -13.66
N ARG A 71 15.04 11.73 -14.01
CA ARG A 71 14.06 12.83 -14.00
C ARG A 71 13.63 13.21 -12.58
N LEU A 72 13.83 12.34 -11.60
CA LEU A 72 13.51 12.59 -10.19
C LEU A 72 14.71 13.12 -9.40
N GLY A 73 15.92 12.74 -9.78
CA GLY A 73 17.16 13.04 -9.07
C GLY A 73 18.07 11.83 -8.99
N GLY A 74 18.80 11.67 -7.88
CA GLY A 74 19.70 10.55 -7.66
C GLY A 74 19.71 10.01 -6.23
N TRP A 75 20.54 9.00 -5.99
CA TRP A 75 20.70 8.38 -4.67
C TRP A 75 21.19 9.36 -3.60
N ASP A 76 21.97 10.38 -3.97
CA ASP A 76 22.40 11.43 -3.04
C ASP A 76 21.21 12.24 -2.51
N ASP A 77 20.16 12.47 -3.32
CA ASP A 77 18.95 13.16 -2.90
C ASP A 77 18.12 12.28 -1.94
N ILE A 78 18.03 10.98 -2.20
CA ILE A 78 17.41 10.01 -1.28
C ILE A 78 18.16 10.03 0.06
N LYS A 79 19.49 9.96 0.02
CA LYS A 79 20.32 10.00 1.22
C LYS A 79 20.10 11.29 2.00
N ALA A 80 20.03 12.43 1.34
CA ALA A 80 19.70 13.70 1.98
C ALA A 80 18.30 13.68 2.62
N LEU A 81 17.30 13.05 1.99
CA LEU A 81 15.96 12.90 2.56
C LEU A 81 15.98 12.06 3.85
N THR A 82 16.80 11.00 3.89
CA THR A 82 16.94 10.11 5.07
C THR A 82 17.53 10.79 6.31
N GLU A 83 18.15 11.97 6.18
CA GLU A 83 18.67 12.73 7.32
C GLU A 83 17.53 13.29 8.21
N GLY A 84 16.35 13.53 7.63
CA GLY A 84 15.20 14.09 8.33
C GLY A 84 14.05 13.12 8.56
N LEU A 85 13.90 12.11 7.70
CA LEU A 85 12.74 11.22 7.65
C LEU A 85 13.17 9.75 7.58
N ASP A 86 12.38 8.86 8.20
CA ASP A 86 12.49 7.43 7.91
C ASP A 86 11.96 7.20 6.47
N VAL A 87 12.80 6.70 5.55
CA VAL A 87 12.40 6.43 4.16
C VAL A 87 12.12 4.95 3.96
N MET A 88 10.96 4.66 3.38
CA MET A 88 10.55 3.36 2.87
C MET A 88 10.58 3.36 1.35
N ALA A 89 11.06 2.26 0.77
CA ALA A 89 11.04 2.01 -0.67
C ALA A 89 10.46 0.62 -0.97
N ASP A 90 9.94 0.44 -2.18
CA ASP A 90 9.49 -0.87 -2.65
C ASP A 90 10.67 -1.76 -3.07
N VAL A 91 10.58 -3.04 -2.71
CA VAL A 91 11.33 -4.11 -3.39
C VAL A 91 10.30 -4.91 -4.18
N ILE A 92 10.33 -4.77 -5.51
CA ILE A 92 9.43 -5.52 -6.40
C ILE A 92 10.05 -6.90 -6.61
N VAL A 93 9.78 -7.77 -5.63
CA VAL A 93 10.42 -9.09 -5.52
C VAL A 93 9.93 -10.08 -6.56
N ASN A 94 8.72 -9.89 -7.09
CA ASN A 94 8.06 -10.87 -7.95
C ASN A 94 8.55 -10.84 -9.40
N HIS A 95 8.88 -9.65 -9.91
CA HIS A 95 9.06 -9.43 -11.34
C HIS A 95 9.96 -8.23 -11.66
N MET A 96 10.35 -8.10 -12.93
CA MET A 96 11.08 -6.94 -13.45
C MET A 96 10.69 -6.67 -14.91
N SER A 97 11.09 -5.51 -15.45
CA SER A 97 10.77 -5.13 -16.83
C SER A 97 11.35 -6.09 -17.87
N SER A 98 10.60 -6.33 -18.95
CA SER A 98 11.10 -6.94 -20.19
C SER A 98 12.14 -6.08 -20.92
N GLU A 99 12.34 -4.83 -20.50
CA GLU A 99 13.41 -3.96 -21.01
C GLU A 99 14.65 -3.98 -20.11
N SER A 100 14.64 -4.75 -19.01
CA SER A 100 15.78 -4.87 -18.12
C SER A 100 17.02 -5.45 -18.82
N PRO A 101 18.24 -4.99 -18.48
CA PRO A 101 19.48 -5.52 -19.08
C PRO A 101 19.61 -7.04 -18.98
N GLN A 102 19.14 -7.62 -17.87
CA GLN A 102 19.15 -9.06 -17.62
C GLN A 102 18.22 -9.79 -18.59
N PHE A 103 17.01 -9.28 -18.83
CA PHE A 103 16.06 -9.92 -19.74
C PHE A 103 16.48 -9.73 -21.19
N LEU A 104 17.03 -8.57 -21.55
CA LEU A 104 17.56 -8.35 -22.89
C LEU A 104 18.74 -9.30 -23.20
N ASP A 105 19.63 -9.55 -22.24
CA ASP A 105 20.71 -10.53 -22.40
C ASP A 105 20.16 -11.96 -22.55
N PHE A 106 19.16 -12.34 -21.74
CA PHE A 106 18.45 -13.61 -21.87
C PHE A 106 17.75 -13.73 -23.24
N ALA A 107 17.05 -12.69 -23.70
CA ALA A 107 16.39 -12.68 -24.99
C ALA A 107 17.38 -12.82 -26.15
N GLN A 108 18.59 -12.26 -26.03
CA GLN A 108 19.64 -12.35 -27.05
C GLN A 108 20.34 -13.70 -27.11
N LYS A 109 20.52 -14.36 -25.96
CA LYS A 109 21.38 -15.55 -25.83
C LYS A 109 20.62 -16.83 -25.48
N GLY A 110 19.35 -16.75 -25.13
CA GLY A 110 18.56 -17.86 -24.58
C GLY A 110 19.25 -18.50 -23.37
N GLU A 111 19.31 -19.82 -23.34
CA GLU A 111 19.96 -20.60 -22.27
C GLU A 111 21.47 -20.33 -22.12
N ALA A 112 22.12 -19.74 -23.10
CA ALA A 112 23.53 -19.35 -23.00
C ALA A 112 23.74 -18.03 -22.20
N SER A 113 22.66 -17.33 -21.83
CA SER A 113 22.73 -16.16 -20.97
C SER A 113 23.12 -16.53 -19.54
N ALA A 114 23.93 -15.68 -18.90
CA ALA A 114 24.22 -15.79 -17.47
C ALA A 114 22.96 -15.59 -16.60
N TYR A 115 21.91 -14.98 -17.17
CA TYR A 115 20.64 -14.68 -16.52
C TYR A 115 19.52 -15.66 -16.90
N ALA A 116 19.79 -16.73 -17.64
CA ALA A 116 18.74 -17.66 -18.10
C ALA A 116 17.88 -18.20 -16.94
N GLY A 117 18.50 -18.59 -15.82
CA GLY A 117 17.77 -19.06 -14.63
C GLY A 117 17.12 -17.95 -13.79
N LEU A 118 17.24 -16.67 -14.15
CA LEU A 118 16.57 -15.57 -13.45
C LEU A 118 15.08 -15.51 -13.80
N PHE A 119 14.67 -15.87 -15.01
CA PHE A 119 13.30 -15.68 -15.49
C PHE A 119 12.49 -16.96 -15.42
N LEU A 120 11.25 -16.86 -14.95
CA LEU A 120 10.34 -18.00 -14.91
C LEU A 120 9.72 -18.24 -16.28
N THR A 121 9.83 -19.47 -16.76
CA THR A 121 9.16 -19.98 -17.96
C THR A 121 8.17 -21.08 -17.58
N LEU A 122 7.22 -21.37 -18.48
CA LEU A 122 6.24 -22.44 -18.25
C LEU A 122 6.92 -23.78 -17.95
N ASP A 123 7.95 -24.14 -18.70
CA ASP A 123 8.70 -25.39 -18.53
C ASP A 123 9.62 -25.40 -17.30
N ALA A 124 10.09 -24.24 -16.83
CA ALA A 124 10.79 -24.16 -15.54
C ALA A 124 9.87 -24.53 -14.36
N VAL A 125 8.61 -24.11 -14.41
CA VAL A 125 7.61 -24.45 -13.38
C VAL A 125 7.01 -25.83 -13.60
N PHE A 126 6.80 -26.22 -14.86
CA PHE A 126 6.17 -27.47 -15.29
C PHE A 126 7.10 -28.28 -16.21
N PRO A 127 8.18 -28.88 -15.68
CA PRO A 127 9.19 -29.56 -16.49
C PRO A 127 8.65 -30.81 -17.23
N ASN A 128 7.52 -31.35 -16.77
CA ASN A 128 6.85 -32.50 -17.38
C ASN A 128 5.62 -32.10 -18.21
N GLY A 129 5.47 -30.81 -18.52
CA GLY A 129 4.27 -30.22 -19.12
C GLY A 129 3.20 -29.88 -18.08
N ALA A 130 2.30 -28.96 -18.45
CA ALA A 130 1.18 -28.53 -17.61
C ALA A 130 -0.14 -29.11 -18.14
N THR A 131 -0.96 -29.64 -17.25
CA THR A 131 -2.35 -30.02 -17.56
C THR A 131 -3.30 -28.83 -17.37
N GLU A 132 -4.52 -28.92 -17.91
CA GLU A 132 -5.56 -27.91 -17.66
C GLU A 132 -5.83 -27.73 -16.16
N ARG A 133 -5.85 -28.83 -15.40
CA ARG A 133 -6.01 -28.81 -13.94
C ARG A 133 -4.90 -28.00 -13.27
N ASP A 134 -3.66 -28.14 -13.72
CA ASP A 134 -2.53 -27.42 -13.15
C ASP A 134 -2.65 -25.91 -13.40
N LEU A 135 -3.01 -25.53 -14.63
CA LEU A 135 -3.16 -24.12 -15.02
C LEU A 135 -4.36 -23.45 -14.33
N LEU A 136 -5.45 -24.19 -14.09
CA LEU A 136 -6.63 -23.71 -13.37
C LEU A 136 -6.41 -23.61 -11.85
N ALA A 137 -5.42 -24.32 -11.29
CA ALA A 137 -5.10 -24.23 -9.87
C ALA A 137 -4.45 -22.90 -9.49
N VAL A 138 -3.76 -22.25 -10.44
CA VAL A 138 -3.03 -20.99 -10.22
C VAL A 138 -3.99 -19.86 -9.86
N TYR A 139 -3.71 -19.17 -8.75
CA TYR A 139 -4.41 -17.97 -8.31
C TYR A 139 -4.05 -16.79 -9.21
N ARG A 140 -5.02 -15.92 -9.51
CA ARG A 140 -4.86 -14.88 -10.53
C ARG A 140 -5.47 -13.55 -10.09
N PRO A 141 -4.72 -12.43 -10.19
CA PRO A 141 -5.27 -11.10 -9.95
C PRO A 141 -6.11 -10.60 -11.15
N ARG A 142 -5.76 -11.05 -12.36
CA ARG A 142 -6.38 -10.63 -13.64
C ARG A 142 -7.06 -11.78 -14.42
N PRO A 143 -7.96 -11.49 -15.37
CA PRO A 143 -8.44 -12.47 -16.34
C PRO A 143 -7.32 -13.06 -17.20
N GLY A 144 -7.48 -14.32 -17.63
CA GLY A 144 -6.50 -15.02 -18.48
C GLY A 144 -5.42 -15.78 -17.69
N LEU A 145 -4.50 -16.49 -18.36
CA LEU A 145 -3.40 -17.18 -17.69
C LEU A 145 -2.26 -16.18 -17.38
N PRO A 146 -1.47 -16.39 -16.30
CA PRO A 146 -0.30 -15.55 -15.99
C PRO A 146 0.90 -15.91 -16.87
N LEU A 147 0.68 -16.00 -18.19
CA LEU A 147 1.64 -16.50 -19.16
C LEU A 147 1.62 -15.62 -20.40
N THR A 148 2.81 -15.31 -20.93
CA THR A 148 2.98 -14.57 -22.19
C THR A 148 3.84 -15.36 -23.15
N TYR A 149 3.32 -15.60 -24.34
CA TYR A 149 4.09 -16.15 -25.44
C TYR A 149 5.00 -15.07 -26.03
N ALA A 150 6.30 -15.39 -26.20
CA ALA A 150 7.27 -14.49 -26.80
C ALA A 150 8.22 -15.25 -27.75
N THR A 151 8.64 -14.57 -28.82
CA THR A 151 9.80 -14.99 -29.60
C THR A 151 10.98 -14.15 -29.13
N LEU A 152 11.97 -14.80 -28.52
CA LEU A 152 13.21 -14.17 -28.07
C LEU A 152 14.02 -13.65 -29.26
N GLN A 153 14.95 -12.72 -29.01
CA GLN A 153 15.80 -12.14 -30.05
C GLN A 153 16.73 -13.18 -30.71
N CYS A 154 17.07 -14.26 -30.00
CA CYS A 154 17.78 -15.42 -30.55
C CYS A 154 16.93 -16.30 -31.50
N GLY A 155 15.64 -15.97 -31.69
CA GLY A 155 14.69 -16.70 -32.53
C GLY A 155 13.92 -17.82 -31.80
N GLU A 156 14.25 -18.06 -30.55
CA GLU A 156 13.62 -19.09 -29.74
C GLU A 156 12.21 -18.69 -29.29
N ARG A 157 11.27 -19.64 -29.31
CA ARG A 157 9.91 -19.43 -28.84
C ARG A 157 9.81 -19.88 -27.38
N ARG A 158 9.28 -19.02 -26.51
CA ARG A 158 9.11 -19.27 -25.07
C ARG A 158 7.73 -18.84 -24.59
N ILE A 159 7.29 -19.46 -23.50
CA ILE A 159 6.14 -19.02 -22.71
C ILE A 159 6.71 -18.56 -21.36
N LEU A 160 6.68 -17.25 -21.14
CA LEU A 160 7.19 -16.58 -19.94
C LEU A 160 6.08 -16.49 -18.91
N TRP A 161 6.44 -16.58 -17.63
CA TRP A 161 5.50 -16.29 -16.54
C TRP A 161 5.37 -14.78 -16.36
N THR A 162 4.14 -14.28 -16.42
CA THR A 162 3.81 -12.86 -16.29
C THR A 162 2.52 -12.72 -15.48
N THR A 163 2.67 -12.55 -14.17
CA THR A 163 1.54 -12.47 -13.23
C THR A 163 0.66 -11.25 -13.51
N PHE A 164 1.27 -10.10 -13.81
CA PHE A 164 0.61 -8.79 -13.91
C PHE A 164 0.47 -8.29 -15.36
N THR A 165 1.47 -7.62 -15.94
CA THR A 165 1.45 -7.23 -17.37
C THR A 165 2.42 -8.08 -18.17
N ALA A 166 2.31 -8.08 -19.50
CA ALA A 166 3.26 -8.77 -20.36
C ALA A 166 4.68 -8.17 -20.31
N ALA A 167 4.81 -6.92 -19.84
CA ALA A 167 6.09 -6.25 -19.63
C ALA A 167 6.75 -6.60 -18.29
N GLN A 168 5.99 -7.16 -17.33
CA GLN A 168 6.46 -7.59 -16.02
C GLN A 168 6.77 -9.08 -16.04
N ILE A 169 8.04 -9.43 -16.26
CA ILE A 169 8.50 -10.81 -16.33
C ILE A 169 8.83 -11.30 -14.93
N ASP A 170 8.16 -12.36 -14.48
CA ASP A 170 8.36 -12.92 -13.15
C ASP A 170 9.75 -13.57 -13.02
N ILE A 171 10.38 -13.35 -11.86
CA ILE A 171 11.71 -13.87 -11.56
C ILE A 171 11.66 -15.14 -10.70
N ALA A 172 12.65 -16.01 -10.88
CA ALA A 172 12.85 -17.20 -10.06
C ALA A 172 13.60 -16.82 -8.77
N VAL A 173 12.87 -16.35 -7.75
CA VAL A 173 13.45 -15.81 -6.51
C VAL A 173 14.36 -16.79 -5.75
N GLN A 174 14.15 -18.10 -5.92
CA GLN A 174 14.97 -19.13 -5.28
C GLN A 174 16.24 -19.48 -6.08
N HIS A 175 16.30 -19.13 -7.36
CA HIS A 175 17.49 -19.38 -8.18
C HIS A 175 18.64 -18.46 -7.75
N PRO A 176 19.92 -18.88 -7.82
CA PRO A 176 21.05 -18.05 -7.42
C PRO A 176 21.08 -16.66 -8.06
N GLN A 177 20.66 -16.52 -9.33
CA GLN A 177 20.55 -15.22 -10.00
C GLN A 177 19.43 -14.35 -9.40
N GLY A 178 18.28 -14.93 -9.05
CA GLY A 178 17.19 -14.22 -8.38
C GLY A 178 17.60 -13.73 -7.00
N ARG A 179 18.23 -14.59 -6.20
CA ARG A 179 18.80 -14.22 -4.89
C ARG A 179 19.83 -13.10 -5.02
N ALA A 180 20.76 -13.21 -5.97
CA ALA A 180 21.78 -12.19 -6.20
C ALA A 180 21.18 -10.84 -6.62
N TYR A 181 20.15 -10.86 -7.48
CA TYR A 181 19.44 -9.65 -7.88
C TYR A 181 18.78 -8.96 -6.67
N LEU A 182 17.98 -9.71 -5.90
CA LEU A 182 17.30 -9.18 -4.71
C LEU A 182 18.26 -8.68 -3.64
N ALA A 183 19.34 -9.43 -3.37
CA ALA A 183 20.39 -9.01 -2.43
C ALA A 183 21.06 -7.70 -2.87
N SER A 184 21.28 -7.51 -4.17
CA SER A 184 21.88 -6.27 -4.69
C SER A 184 20.98 -5.05 -4.49
N ILE A 185 19.65 -5.22 -4.53
CA ILE A 185 18.68 -4.16 -4.21
C ILE A 185 18.79 -3.80 -2.73
N LEU A 186 18.72 -4.77 -1.82
CA LEU A 186 18.83 -4.54 -0.38
C LEU A 186 20.15 -3.85 0.01
N GLN A 187 21.26 -4.27 -0.59
CA GLN A 187 22.57 -3.62 -0.36
C GLN A 187 22.58 -2.18 -0.84
N THR A 188 21.97 -1.89 -1.99
CA THR A 188 21.87 -0.54 -2.54
C THR A 188 21.02 0.35 -1.63
N PHE A 189 19.91 -0.17 -1.13
CA PHE A 189 19.00 0.57 -0.23
C PHE A 189 19.67 0.85 1.12
N ALA A 190 20.31 -0.15 1.71
CA ALA A 190 21.04 -0.02 2.97
C ALA A 190 22.17 1.03 2.86
N ALA A 191 22.93 1.02 1.76
CA ALA A 191 24.01 1.97 1.52
C ALA A 191 23.53 3.43 1.39
N ASN A 192 22.27 3.63 1.00
CA ASN A 192 21.65 4.94 0.79
C ASN A 192 20.68 5.36 1.90
N GLY A 193 20.69 4.68 3.05
CA GLY A 193 19.97 5.11 4.25
C GLY A 193 18.51 4.70 4.32
N ILE A 194 18.01 3.88 3.38
CA ILE A 194 16.66 3.29 3.47
C ILE A 194 16.66 2.27 4.62
N ARG A 195 15.67 2.39 5.50
CA ARG A 195 15.55 1.56 6.73
C ARG A 195 14.29 0.72 6.77
N MET A 196 13.44 0.83 5.76
CA MET A 196 12.27 -0.02 5.62
C MET A 196 12.01 -0.33 4.16
N VAL A 197 11.56 -1.54 3.88
CA VAL A 197 11.14 -1.95 2.54
C VAL A 197 9.74 -2.53 2.56
N ARG A 198 8.95 -2.20 1.53
CA ARG A 198 7.70 -2.88 1.20
C ARG A 198 8.00 -3.98 0.18
N LEU A 199 7.63 -5.23 0.49
CA LEU A 199 7.70 -6.32 -0.48
C LEU A 199 6.43 -6.32 -1.32
N ASP A 200 6.56 -5.81 -2.53
CA ASP A 200 5.47 -5.73 -3.49
C ASP A 200 5.15 -7.11 -4.08
N ALA A 201 3.86 -7.46 -4.13
CA ALA A 201 3.37 -8.69 -4.75
C ALA A 201 4.04 -9.97 -4.23
N VAL A 202 4.54 -9.96 -2.99
CA VAL A 202 5.35 -11.07 -2.43
C VAL A 202 4.57 -12.38 -2.34
N GLY A 203 3.24 -12.30 -2.20
CA GLY A 203 2.36 -13.46 -2.21
C GLY A 203 2.49 -14.32 -3.46
N TYR A 204 2.92 -13.74 -4.59
CA TYR A 204 3.09 -14.42 -5.87
C TYR A 204 4.50 -14.93 -6.14
N ALA A 205 5.49 -14.64 -5.28
CA ALA A 205 6.91 -14.85 -5.59
C ALA A 205 7.29 -16.31 -5.90
N ILE A 206 6.61 -17.29 -5.28
CA ILE A 206 6.90 -18.72 -5.42
C ILE A 206 5.91 -19.40 -6.37
N LYS A 207 6.43 -20.09 -7.39
CA LYS A 207 5.65 -20.86 -8.36
C LYS A 207 5.94 -22.35 -8.20
N LYS A 208 4.88 -23.16 -8.16
CA LYS A 208 4.97 -24.61 -7.97
C LYS A 208 3.88 -25.32 -8.77
N ALA A 209 4.27 -26.34 -9.53
CA ALA A 209 3.33 -27.12 -10.32
C ALA A 209 2.20 -27.73 -9.46
N GLY A 210 0.97 -27.64 -9.97
CA GLY A 210 -0.22 -28.21 -9.32
C GLY A 210 -0.71 -27.47 -8.07
N ALA A 211 -0.16 -26.30 -7.76
CA ALA A 211 -0.51 -25.49 -6.59
C ALA A 211 -1.02 -24.09 -6.97
N SER A 212 -1.53 -23.34 -5.99
CA SER A 212 -2.08 -22.01 -6.21
C SER A 212 -1.06 -20.97 -6.66
N CYS A 213 0.22 -21.17 -6.37
CA CYS A 213 1.28 -20.17 -6.58
C CYS A 213 0.98 -18.83 -5.90
N PHE A 214 0.19 -18.85 -4.82
CA PHE A 214 -0.16 -17.67 -4.03
C PHE A 214 -0.23 -18.03 -2.55
N MET A 215 0.55 -17.32 -1.73
CA MET A 215 0.60 -17.49 -0.26
C MET A 215 0.71 -18.96 0.17
N MET A 216 1.63 -19.70 -0.43
CA MET A 216 1.92 -21.11 -0.10
C MET A 216 2.92 -21.18 1.06
N PRO A 217 3.04 -22.30 1.80
CA PRO A 217 4.06 -22.45 2.85
C PRO A 217 5.47 -22.06 2.39
N GLU A 218 5.86 -22.42 1.16
CA GLU A 218 7.15 -22.04 0.59
C GLU A 218 7.29 -20.53 0.35
N THR A 219 6.18 -19.81 0.13
CA THR A 219 6.15 -18.33 0.08
C THR A 219 6.43 -17.74 1.45
N PHE A 220 5.87 -18.32 2.53
CA PHE A 220 6.16 -17.88 3.90
C PHE A 220 7.64 -18.11 4.25
N ASP A 221 8.20 -19.27 3.88
CA ASP A 221 9.63 -19.56 4.07
C ASP A 221 10.51 -18.53 3.35
N PHE A 222 10.18 -18.18 2.10
CA PHE A 222 10.88 -17.14 1.35
C PHE A 222 10.79 -15.76 2.02
N ILE A 223 9.60 -15.36 2.49
CA ILE A 223 9.39 -14.09 3.20
C ILE A 223 10.26 -14.03 4.46
N ALA A 224 10.27 -15.11 5.25
CA ALA A 224 11.05 -15.19 6.47
C ALA A 224 12.57 -15.12 6.20
N GLU A 225 13.07 -15.84 5.18
CA GLU A 225 14.47 -15.76 4.74
C GLU A 225 14.83 -14.33 4.30
N PHE A 226 14.02 -13.73 3.43
CA PHE A 226 14.26 -12.37 2.93
C PHE A 226 14.23 -11.33 4.06
N ALA A 227 13.28 -11.44 4.98
CA ALA A 227 13.18 -10.54 6.14
C ALA A 227 14.40 -10.64 7.06
N ALA A 228 14.94 -11.86 7.26
CA ALA A 228 16.16 -12.04 8.02
C ALA A 228 17.38 -11.39 7.33
N GLU A 229 17.49 -11.50 6.01
CA GLU A 229 18.54 -10.86 5.21
C GLU A 229 18.46 -9.33 5.27
N ALA A 230 17.26 -8.77 5.08
CA ALA A 230 17.02 -7.32 5.19
C ALA A 230 17.35 -6.81 6.61
N LYS A 231 16.93 -7.54 7.64
CA LYS A 231 17.22 -7.21 9.04
C LYS A 231 18.71 -7.22 9.36
N ALA A 232 19.49 -8.13 8.77
CA ALA A 232 20.95 -8.14 8.91
C ALA A 232 21.61 -6.87 8.36
N LEU A 233 20.94 -6.15 7.44
CA LEU A 233 21.35 -4.85 6.91
C LEU A 233 20.74 -3.66 7.67
N GLY A 234 19.94 -3.94 8.72
CA GLY A 234 19.22 -2.92 9.49
C GLY A 234 18.06 -2.31 8.71
N ILE A 235 17.36 -3.12 7.92
CA ILE A 235 16.14 -2.77 7.17
C ILE A 235 14.96 -3.57 7.75
N GLU A 236 13.89 -2.88 8.13
CA GLU A 236 12.61 -3.49 8.52
C GLU A 236 11.79 -3.87 7.28
N VAL A 237 11.02 -4.96 7.37
CA VAL A 237 10.22 -5.46 6.25
C VAL A 237 8.73 -5.31 6.51
N LEU A 238 8.06 -4.70 5.53
CA LEU A 238 6.62 -4.68 5.37
C LEU A 238 6.22 -5.60 4.22
N VAL A 239 5.25 -6.48 4.47
CA VAL A 239 4.67 -7.29 3.39
C VAL A 239 3.33 -6.72 2.95
N GLU A 240 3.16 -6.62 1.63
CA GLU A 240 1.88 -6.30 1.03
C GLU A 240 1.19 -7.58 0.57
N ILE A 241 0.03 -7.85 1.18
CA ILE A 241 -0.78 -9.04 0.92
C ILE A 241 -2.25 -8.64 1.01
N HIS A 242 -2.95 -8.67 -0.12
CA HIS A 242 -4.42 -8.63 -0.18
C HIS A 242 -4.97 -10.06 -0.15
N ALA A 243 -5.56 -10.46 0.96
CA ALA A 243 -6.03 -11.84 1.18
C ALA A 243 -7.08 -11.91 2.29
N TYR A 244 -7.60 -13.11 2.52
CA TYR A 244 -8.45 -13.39 3.67
C TYR A 244 -7.75 -12.98 4.98
N TYR A 245 -8.45 -12.21 5.83
CA TYR A 245 -7.87 -11.52 6.99
C TYR A 245 -7.07 -12.42 7.95
N GLN A 246 -7.43 -13.70 8.08
CA GLN A 246 -6.67 -14.63 8.94
C GLN A 246 -5.26 -14.92 8.41
N ARG A 247 -5.05 -14.89 7.10
CA ARG A 247 -3.71 -15.02 6.50
C ARG A 247 -2.85 -13.81 6.84
N GLN A 248 -3.44 -12.62 6.91
CA GLN A 248 -2.77 -11.41 7.35
C GLN A 248 -2.34 -11.49 8.83
N ILE A 249 -3.18 -12.07 9.68
CA ILE A 249 -2.85 -12.33 11.09
C ILE A 249 -1.70 -13.34 11.20
N GLU A 250 -1.73 -14.41 10.40
CA GLU A 250 -0.70 -15.45 10.40
C GLU A 250 0.67 -14.91 9.99
N ILE A 251 0.75 -14.22 8.85
CA ILE A 251 2.03 -13.68 8.33
C ILE A 251 2.61 -12.59 9.22
N ALA A 252 1.78 -11.83 9.95
CA ALA A 252 2.24 -10.78 10.86
C ALA A 252 3.19 -11.28 11.95
N SER A 253 3.15 -12.58 12.29
CA SER A 253 4.07 -13.18 13.25
C SER A 253 5.49 -13.42 12.71
N GLN A 254 5.70 -13.32 11.38
CA GLN A 254 6.94 -13.69 10.71
C GLN A 254 7.71 -12.49 10.15
N VAL A 255 7.12 -11.30 10.17
CA VAL A 255 7.66 -10.07 9.57
C VAL A 255 7.62 -8.92 10.56
N ASP A 256 8.38 -7.86 10.30
CA ASP A 256 8.35 -6.68 11.16
C ASP A 256 6.97 -6.00 11.06
N TRP A 257 6.41 -5.90 9.85
CA TRP A 257 5.17 -5.18 9.61
C TRP A 257 4.24 -5.83 8.58
N VAL A 258 2.95 -5.64 8.77
CA VAL A 258 1.88 -5.92 7.80
C VAL A 258 1.03 -4.68 7.56
N TYR A 259 0.39 -4.57 6.40
CA TYR A 259 -0.67 -3.57 6.21
C TYR A 259 -1.95 -3.97 6.96
N ASP A 260 -2.67 -2.97 7.48
CA ASP A 260 -4.04 -3.12 7.94
C ASP A 260 -5.03 -2.82 6.81
N PHE A 261 -5.15 -3.73 5.85
CA PHE A 261 -6.07 -3.58 4.71
C PHE A 261 -7.54 -3.86 5.05
N ALA A 262 -7.82 -4.48 6.19
CA ALA A 262 -9.20 -4.62 6.67
C ALA A 262 -9.76 -3.28 7.17
N LEU A 263 -8.91 -2.39 7.70
CA LEU A 263 -9.34 -1.11 8.28
C LEU A 263 -10.09 -0.18 7.29
N PRO A 264 -9.59 0.13 6.07
CA PRO A 264 -10.29 1.03 5.16
C PRO A 264 -11.74 0.65 4.87
N PRO A 265 -12.06 -0.57 4.40
CA PRO A 265 -13.43 -0.95 4.12
C PRO A 265 -14.27 -1.11 5.40
N LEU A 266 -13.68 -1.47 6.55
CA LEU A 266 -14.41 -1.50 7.84
C LEU A 266 -14.80 -0.12 8.34
N VAL A 267 -13.96 0.90 8.12
CA VAL A 267 -14.30 2.29 8.46
C VAL A 267 -15.43 2.78 7.56
N LEU A 268 -15.33 2.56 6.25
CA LEU A 268 -16.42 2.87 5.32
C LEU A 268 -17.71 2.14 5.69
N HIS A 269 -17.61 0.85 6.06
CA HIS A 269 -18.74 0.05 6.54
C HIS A 269 -19.36 0.66 7.80
N ALA A 270 -18.55 1.06 8.78
CA ALA A 270 -19.06 1.60 10.04
C ALA A 270 -19.90 2.87 9.83
N PHE A 271 -19.45 3.78 8.96
CA PHE A 271 -20.22 4.97 8.58
C PHE A 271 -21.46 4.61 7.72
N ALA A 272 -21.31 3.72 6.74
CA ALA A 272 -22.37 3.36 5.81
C ALA A 272 -23.55 2.61 6.48
N PHE A 273 -23.25 1.75 7.45
CA PHE A 273 -24.21 0.88 8.14
C PHE A 273 -24.49 1.33 9.57
N LYS A 274 -23.90 2.44 10.01
CA LYS A 274 -24.11 3.06 11.32
C LYS A 274 -23.85 2.08 12.48
N THR A 275 -22.77 1.31 12.37
CA THR A 275 -22.42 0.26 13.34
C THR A 275 -20.91 0.11 13.49
N ALA A 276 -20.44 0.05 14.72
CA ALA A 276 -19.05 -0.24 15.05
C ALA A 276 -18.77 -1.75 15.18
N ALA A 277 -19.78 -2.62 15.05
CA ALA A 277 -19.67 -4.03 15.43
C ALA A 277 -18.57 -4.81 14.68
N ALA A 278 -18.49 -4.67 13.35
CA ALA A 278 -17.46 -5.34 12.55
C ALA A 278 -16.07 -4.78 12.83
N LEU A 279 -15.95 -3.45 12.95
CA LEU A 279 -14.71 -2.77 13.29
C LEU A 279 -14.21 -3.18 14.69
N LYS A 280 -15.08 -3.28 15.70
CA LYS A 280 -14.73 -3.79 17.04
C LYS A 280 -14.23 -5.23 17.01
N ARG A 281 -14.85 -6.11 16.22
CA ARG A 281 -14.37 -7.49 16.04
C ARG A 281 -12.96 -7.53 15.46
N TRP A 282 -12.70 -6.70 14.45
CA TRP A 282 -11.36 -6.60 13.87
C TRP A 282 -10.32 -6.07 14.86
N ILE A 283 -10.63 -4.98 15.57
CA ILE A 283 -9.74 -4.40 16.59
C ILE A 283 -9.33 -5.43 17.65
N ALA A 284 -10.21 -6.37 17.98
CA ALA A 284 -9.93 -7.42 18.96
C ALA A 284 -8.94 -8.50 18.49
N VAL A 285 -8.76 -8.69 17.17
CA VAL A 285 -7.96 -9.80 16.62
C VAL A 285 -6.81 -9.35 15.71
N ARG A 286 -6.80 -8.08 15.30
CA ARG A 286 -5.79 -7.55 14.38
C ARG A 286 -4.37 -7.59 14.94
N PRO A 287 -3.35 -7.79 14.11
CA PRO A 287 -1.96 -7.74 14.55
C PRO A 287 -1.57 -6.30 15.00
N PRO A 288 -0.81 -6.14 16.10
CA PRO A 288 -0.40 -4.83 16.59
C PRO A 288 0.77 -4.23 15.78
N ASN A 289 1.57 -5.07 15.11
CA ASN A 289 2.66 -4.67 14.23
C ASN A 289 2.17 -4.32 12.82
N ALA A 290 1.26 -3.34 12.76
CA ALA A 290 0.60 -2.96 11.53
C ALA A 290 0.99 -1.55 11.06
N LEU A 291 1.04 -1.36 9.75
CA LEU A 291 0.93 -0.06 9.11
C LEU A 291 -0.53 0.18 8.74
N THR A 292 -1.18 1.13 9.42
CA THR A 292 -2.60 1.44 9.20
C THR A 292 -2.75 2.42 8.05
N VAL A 293 -3.67 2.14 7.12
CA VAL A 293 -3.99 2.98 5.97
C VAL A 293 -5.51 3.22 5.88
N LEU A 294 -5.92 4.23 5.12
CA LEU A 294 -7.30 4.35 4.60
C LEU A 294 -7.28 4.33 3.07
N ASP A 295 -6.35 5.07 2.50
CA ASP A 295 -6.03 5.12 1.08
C ASP A 295 -4.58 4.67 0.86
N THR A 296 -4.36 4.10 -0.33
CA THR A 296 -3.04 3.78 -0.89
C THR A 296 -3.00 4.26 -2.33
N HIS A 297 -1.96 3.86 -3.06
CA HIS A 297 -1.86 4.08 -4.50
C HIS A 297 -2.71 3.11 -5.32
N ASP A 298 -3.24 2.05 -4.72
CA ASP A 298 -4.17 1.10 -5.35
C ASP A 298 -5.63 1.42 -4.98
N GLY A 299 -6.55 0.52 -5.33
CA GLY A 299 -7.96 0.66 -4.98
C GLY A 299 -8.25 0.23 -3.53
N ILE A 300 -9.48 0.50 -3.08
CA ILE A 300 -9.96 0.09 -1.75
C ILE A 300 -10.22 -1.43 -1.76
N GLY A 301 -9.48 -2.18 -0.95
CA GLY A 301 -9.51 -3.65 -0.87
C GLY A 301 -10.77 -4.23 -0.23
N ILE A 302 -11.88 -4.28 -0.97
CA ILE A 302 -13.15 -4.81 -0.47
C ILE A 302 -13.04 -6.29 -0.05
N ILE A 303 -12.25 -7.09 -0.75
CA ILE A 303 -12.07 -8.51 -0.43
C ILE A 303 -11.39 -8.77 0.91
N ASP A 304 -10.65 -7.81 1.46
CA ASP A 304 -9.85 -8.02 2.67
C ASP A 304 -10.72 -8.18 3.93
N ILE A 305 -12.01 -7.85 3.83
CA ILE A 305 -13.03 -8.08 4.87
C ILE A 305 -14.07 -9.13 4.46
N GLY A 306 -13.94 -9.68 3.26
CA GLY A 306 -14.79 -10.73 2.71
C GLY A 306 -14.39 -12.13 3.18
N ALA A 307 -15.21 -13.12 2.80
CA ALA A 307 -14.92 -14.53 3.06
C ALA A 307 -13.79 -15.06 2.17
N ASP A 308 -13.10 -16.12 2.59
CA ASP A 308 -12.07 -16.76 1.76
C ASP A 308 -12.69 -17.25 0.45
N ALA A 309 -12.06 -16.94 -0.68
CA ALA A 309 -12.57 -17.26 -2.01
C ALA A 309 -12.63 -18.77 -2.28
N GLY A 310 -11.77 -19.57 -1.65
CA GLY A 310 -11.70 -21.02 -1.78
C GLY A 310 -12.71 -21.78 -0.91
N ASP A 311 -13.12 -21.20 0.23
CA ASP A 311 -14.12 -21.80 1.13
C ASP A 311 -14.88 -20.74 1.94
N ARG A 312 -15.92 -20.17 1.34
CA ARG A 312 -16.72 -19.11 1.96
C ARG A 312 -17.54 -19.55 3.18
N ALA A 313 -17.89 -20.84 3.26
CA ALA A 313 -18.76 -21.36 4.31
C ALA A 313 -17.97 -21.71 5.57
N GLY A 314 -16.78 -22.31 5.41
CA GLY A 314 -15.88 -22.59 6.52
C GLY A 314 -15.12 -21.37 7.02
N HIS A 315 -14.88 -20.39 6.14
CA HIS A 315 -14.06 -19.20 6.44
C HIS A 315 -14.82 -17.90 6.11
N PRO A 316 -15.81 -17.52 6.93
CA PRO A 316 -16.57 -16.30 6.71
C PRO A 316 -15.70 -15.04 6.89
N GLY A 317 -16.12 -13.96 6.23
CA GLY A 317 -15.49 -12.64 6.33
C GLY A 317 -15.79 -11.92 7.65
N LEU A 318 -15.26 -10.70 7.75
CA LEU A 318 -15.51 -9.81 8.88
C LEU A 318 -16.90 -9.16 8.81
N VAL A 319 -17.50 -9.11 7.62
CA VAL A 319 -18.87 -8.65 7.35
C VAL A 319 -19.65 -9.68 6.53
N PRO A 320 -21.00 -9.67 6.60
CA PRO A 320 -21.84 -10.49 5.72
C PRO A 320 -21.63 -10.16 4.23
N PRO A 321 -21.69 -11.14 3.31
CA PRO A 321 -21.51 -10.90 1.87
C PRO A 321 -22.46 -9.84 1.29
N GLU A 322 -23.72 -9.81 1.73
CA GLU A 322 -24.71 -8.84 1.28
C GLU A 322 -24.38 -7.41 1.69
N GLU A 323 -23.72 -7.22 2.84
CA GLU A 323 -23.26 -5.91 3.29
C GLU A 323 -22.02 -5.47 2.51
N LEU A 324 -21.21 -6.42 2.04
CA LEU A 324 -20.04 -6.16 1.21
C LEU A 324 -20.44 -5.60 -0.17
N ASP A 325 -21.39 -6.25 -0.83
CA ASP A 325 -21.93 -5.79 -2.12
C ASP A 325 -22.62 -4.42 -1.96
N ALA A 326 -23.41 -4.26 -0.90
CA ALA A 326 -24.05 -2.97 -0.60
C ALA A 326 -23.04 -1.87 -0.26
N LEU A 327 -21.88 -2.19 0.34
CA LEU A 327 -20.80 -1.23 0.58
C LEU A 327 -20.22 -0.72 -0.74
N VAL A 328 -19.94 -1.61 -1.70
CA VAL A 328 -19.44 -1.23 -3.04
C VAL A 328 -20.40 -0.26 -3.73
N GLU A 329 -21.70 -0.61 -3.74
CA GLU A 329 -22.73 0.23 -4.35
C GLU A 329 -22.88 1.59 -3.65
N ARG A 330 -22.68 1.65 -2.33
CA ARG A 330 -22.65 2.91 -1.58
C ARG A 330 -21.43 3.77 -1.91
N ILE A 331 -20.25 3.18 -2.11
CA ILE A 331 -19.06 3.92 -2.59
C ILE A 331 -19.33 4.49 -3.98
N HIS A 332 -19.94 3.71 -4.88
CA HIS A 332 -20.36 4.20 -6.19
C HIS A 332 -21.35 5.35 -6.09
N ALA A 333 -22.34 5.28 -5.20
CA ALA A 333 -23.30 6.36 -4.99
C ALA A 333 -22.63 7.61 -4.38
N ALA A 334 -21.80 7.45 -3.35
CA ALA A 334 -21.09 8.54 -2.66
C ALA A 334 -20.16 9.32 -3.60
N SER A 335 -19.49 8.62 -4.50
CA SER A 335 -18.65 9.20 -5.56
C SER A 335 -19.43 9.62 -6.81
N GLN A 336 -20.76 9.71 -6.75
CA GLN A 336 -21.61 10.15 -7.86
C GLN A 336 -21.41 9.32 -9.16
N GLY A 337 -21.16 8.02 -9.01
CA GLY A 337 -20.92 7.07 -10.09
C GLY A 337 -19.53 7.12 -10.70
N GLN A 338 -18.62 7.97 -10.21
CA GLN A 338 -17.25 8.11 -10.74
C GLN A 338 -16.43 6.83 -10.55
N SER A 339 -16.42 6.27 -9.33
CA SER A 339 -15.68 5.02 -9.05
C SER A 339 -16.15 3.83 -9.89
N ARG A 340 -17.43 3.79 -10.30
CA ARG A 340 -17.96 2.74 -11.19
C ARG A 340 -17.29 2.77 -12.57
N LYS A 341 -16.87 3.95 -13.03
CA LYS A 341 -16.16 4.12 -14.31
C LYS A 341 -14.69 3.70 -14.23
N ALA A 342 -14.13 3.61 -13.03
CA ALA A 342 -12.73 3.26 -12.79
C ALA A 342 -12.54 1.80 -12.34
N THR A 343 -13.59 1.16 -11.82
CA THR A 343 -13.49 -0.14 -11.13
C THR A 343 -13.72 -1.33 -12.06
N GLY A 344 -13.02 -2.43 -11.81
CA GLY A 344 -13.23 -3.70 -12.49
C GLY A 344 -12.95 -3.61 -13.99
N ALA A 345 -13.85 -4.15 -14.82
CA ALA A 345 -13.69 -4.15 -16.28
C ALA A 345 -13.96 -2.80 -16.96
N ALA A 346 -14.36 -1.76 -16.21
CA ALA A 346 -14.65 -0.43 -16.78
C ALA A 346 -13.39 0.34 -17.22
N ALA A 347 -12.22 -0.07 -16.71
CA ALA A 347 -10.90 0.50 -17.03
C ALA A 347 -9.83 -0.58 -17.01
N SER A 348 -8.59 -0.25 -17.38
CA SER A 348 -7.45 -1.15 -17.22
C SER A 348 -7.12 -1.31 -15.73
N ASN A 349 -7.28 -2.53 -15.20
CA ASN A 349 -7.06 -2.88 -13.80
C ASN A 349 -6.30 -4.20 -13.68
N LEU A 350 -5.34 -4.23 -12.75
CA LEU A 350 -4.67 -5.45 -12.34
C LEU A 350 -5.56 -6.26 -11.39
N ASP A 351 -6.25 -5.58 -10.48
CA ASP A 351 -7.13 -6.18 -9.47
C ASP A 351 -8.60 -5.86 -9.72
N LEU A 352 -9.38 -6.88 -10.08
CA LEU A 352 -10.81 -6.73 -10.32
C LEU A 352 -11.64 -6.57 -9.03
N TYR A 353 -11.00 -6.70 -7.87
CA TYR A 353 -11.67 -6.87 -6.57
C TYR A 353 -11.51 -5.67 -5.63
N GLN A 354 -10.83 -4.62 -6.07
CA GLN A 354 -10.70 -3.37 -5.36
C GLN A 354 -11.64 -2.31 -5.98
N VAL A 355 -12.09 -1.33 -5.17
CA VAL A 355 -12.87 -0.19 -5.67
C VAL A 355 -11.95 1.00 -5.86
N ASN A 356 -11.80 1.45 -7.11
CA ASN A 356 -10.98 2.60 -7.46
C ASN A 356 -11.73 3.90 -7.15
N CYS A 357 -11.35 4.57 -6.06
CA CYS A 357 -11.94 5.81 -5.57
C CYS A 357 -10.96 6.49 -4.62
N SER A 358 -10.87 7.82 -4.64
CA SER A 358 -10.27 8.55 -3.52
C SER A 358 -11.09 8.29 -2.25
N PHE A 359 -10.42 8.15 -1.09
CA PHE A 359 -11.12 7.84 0.15
C PHE A 359 -12.05 8.99 0.58
N PHE A 360 -11.69 10.23 0.25
CA PHE A 360 -12.54 11.40 0.51
C PHE A 360 -13.86 11.36 -0.28
N ASP A 361 -13.83 11.01 -1.58
CA ASP A 361 -15.06 10.82 -2.36
C ASP A 361 -15.82 9.54 -1.94
N ALA A 362 -15.13 8.49 -1.49
CA ALA A 362 -15.78 7.29 -0.95
C ALA A 362 -16.56 7.58 0.34
N MET A 363 -16.09 8.55 1.12
CA MET A 363 -16.78 9.11 2.30
C MET A 363 -17.86 10.15 1.94
N GLY A 364 -18.17 10.34 0.66
CA GLY A 364 -19.19 11.28 0.20
C GLY A 364 -18.80 12.75 0.35
N ARG A 365 -17.49 13.04 0.44
CA ARG A 365 -16.93 14.40 0.63
C ARG A 365 -17.33 15.06 1.95
N ASP A 366 -17.75 14.25 2.93
CA ASP A 366 -18.03 14.74 4.27
C ASP A 366 -16.73 14.94 5.04
N GLU A 367 -16.36 16.21 5.26
CA GLU A 367 -15.12 16.61 5.93
C GLU A 367 -15.03 16.09 7.37
N THR A 368 -16.16 16.08 8.09
CA THR A 368 -16.19 15.62 9.49
C THR A 368 -16.04 14.10 9.54
N ALA A 369 -16.79 13.38 8.72
CA ALA A 369 -16.68 11.92 8.64
C ALA A 369 -15.28 11.49 8.18
N TYR A 370 -14.67 12.21 7.24
CA TYR A 370 -13.30 11.96 6.78
C TYR A 370 -12.25 12.17 7.89
N LEU A 371 -12.35 13.26 8.66
CA LEU A 371 -11.45 13.51 9.79
C LEU A 371 -11.67 12.48 10.91
N LEU A 372 -12.91 12.04 11.16
CA LEU A 372 -13.21 10.97 12.11
C LEU A 372 -12.63 9.62 11.64
N ALA A 373 -12.70 9.31 10.34
CA ALA A 373 -12.06 8.13 9.77
C ALA A 373 -10.53 8.15 10.01
N ARG A 374 -9.88 9.30 9.81
CA ARG A 374 -8.45 9.51 10.11
C ARG A 374 -8.15 9.42 11.61
N ALA A 375 -9.02 9.94 12.47
CA ALA A 375 -8.87 9.81 13.91
C ALA A 375 -8.96 8.35 14.36
N ILE A 376 -9.91 7.58 13.82
CA ILE A 376 -10.02 6.13 14.06
C ILE A 376 -8.71 5.46 13.63
N GLN A 377 -8.23 5.72 12.41
CA GLN A 377 -6.97 5.19 11.90
C GLN A 377 -5.80 5.47 12.86
N PHE A 378 -5.65 6.71 13.31
CA PHE A 378 -4.52 7.12 14.15
C PHE A 378 -4.61 6.58 15.59
N PHE A 379 -5.80 6.26 16.07
CA PHE A 379 -6.01 5.67 17.38
C PHE A 379 -5.81 4.16 17.42
N LEU A 380 -5.78 3.45 16.28
CA LEU A 380 -5.49 2.02 16.31
C LEU A 380 -3.99 1.74 16.48
N PRO A 381 -3.60 0.65 17.18
CA PRO A 381 -2.21 0.24 17.29
C PRO A 381 -1.55 0.02 15.93
N GLY A 382 -0.41 0.68 15.71
CA GLY A 382 0.32 0.63 14.46
C GLY A 382 0.92 1.97 14.07
N VAL A 383 1.69 1.97 12.99
CA VAL A 383 2.26 3.19 12.39
C VAL A 383 1.31 3.69 11.29
N PRO A 384 0.69 4.87 11.42
CA PRO A 384 -0.23 5.35 10.40
C PRO A 384 0.47 5.83 9.15
N GLN A 385 -0.03 5.44 7.98
CA GLN A 385 0.37 6.01 6.71
C GLN A 385 -0.80 6.79 6.09
N VAL A 386 -0.51 7.98 5.59
CA VAL A 386 -1.46 8.86 4.90
C VAL A 386 -1.00 8.99 3.46
N TYR A 387 -1.85 8.57 2.51
CA TYR A 387 -1.55 8.74 1.09
C TYR A 387 -1.75 10.20 0.66
N TYR A 388 -0.90 10.69 -0.26
CA TYR A 388 -0.82 12.12 -0.58
C TYR A 388 -2.13 12.73 -1.13
N VAL A 389 -2.93 11.97 -1.90
CA VAL A 389 -4.26 12.42 -2.34
C VAL A 389 -5.18 12.60 -1.12
N GLY A 390 -5.15 11.65 -0.18
CA GLY A 390 -5.88 11.73 1.07
C GLY A 390 -5.45 12.89 1.96
N LEU A 391 -4.14 13.14 2.07
CA LEU A 391 -3.60 14.26 2.84
C LEU A 391 -4.25 15.59 2.42
N LEU A 392 -4.42 15.78 1.12
CA LEU A 392 -4.98 17.00 0.53
C LEU A 392 -6.51 16.94 0.39
N ALA A 393 -7.18 15.94 0.98
CA ALA A 393 -8.61 15.68 0.80
C ALA A 393 -9.02 15.78 -0.69
N GLY A 394 -8.23 15.10 -1.54
CA GLY A 394 -8.34 15.09 -2.98
C GLY A 394 -9.59 14.37 -3.47
N HIS A 395 -10.12 14.83 -4.60
CA HIS A 395 -11.25 14.22 -5.28
C HIS A 395 -10.78 13.19 -6.31
N ASN A 396 -11.73 12.42 -6.83
CA ASN A 396 -11.49 11.56 -7.98
C ASN A 396 -11.02 12.35 -9.21
N ASP A 397 -9.86 12.00 -9.75
CA ASP A 397 -9.30 12.59 -10.96
C ASP A 397 -9.87 11.91 -12.21
N MET A 398 -11.03 12.42 -12.63
CA MET A 398 -11.71 11.92 -13.82
C MET A 398 -11.01 12.32 -15.13
N GLU A 399 -10.20 13.37 -15.11
CA GLU A 399 -9.45 13.81 -16.30
C GLU A 399 -8.27 12.87 -16.55
N LEU A 400 -7.50 12.55 -15.51
CA LEU A 400 -6.40 11.59 -15.62
C LEU A 400 -6.94 10.20 -15.99
N LEU A 401 -8.02 9.74 -15.35
CA LEU A 401 -8.67 8.48 -15.72
C LEU A 401 -9.08 8.46 -17.22
N ALA A 402 -9.68 9.55 -17.71
CA ALA A 402 -10.08 9.63 -19.12
C ALA A 402 -8.86 9.64 -20.06
N ARG A 403 -7.74 10.23 -19.64
CA ARG A 403 -6.51 10.29 -20.43
C ARG A 403 -5.76 8.95 -20.47
N THR A 404 -5.63 8.27 -19.34
CA THR A 404 -4.78 7.07 -19.22
C THR A 404 -5.56 5.76 -19.38
N GLN A 405 -6.87 5.78 -19.14
CA GLN A 405 -7.73 4.59 -19.10
C GLN A 405 -7.31 3.56 -18.02
N VAL A 406 -6.44 3.96 -17.07
CA VAL A 406 -6.02 3.14 -15.93
C VAL A 406 -6.94 3.43 -14.75
N GLY A 407 -7.62 2.41 -14.22
CA GLY A 407 -8.64 2.61 -13.19
C GLY A 407 -8.10 3.30 -11.93
N ARG A 408 -6.92 2.88 -11.46
CA ARG A 408 -6.25 3.42 -10.26
C ARG A 408 -5.86 4.89 -10.39
N ASP A 409 -5.73 5.41 -11.61
CA ASP A 409 -5.38 6.81 -11.85
C ASP A 409 -6.43 7.81 -11.34
N ILE A 410 -7.68 7.35 -11.10
CA ILE A 410 -8.69 8.17 -10.42
C ILE A 410 -8.25 8.67 -9.03
N ASN A 411 -7.31 7.98 -8.37
CA ASN A 411 -6.80 8.31 -7.04
C ASN A 411 -5.29 8.60 -7.09
N ARG A 412 -4.81 9.26 -8.13
CA ARG A 412 -3.37 9.31 -8.47
C ARG A 412 -3.00 10.64 -9.14
N HIS A 413 -3.71 11.71 -8.75
CA HIS A 413 -3.60 13.07 -9.27
C HIS A 413 -2.16 13.61 -9.19
N HIS A 414 -1.80 14.50 -10.11
CA HIS A 414 -0.52 15.22 -10.09
C HIS A 414 -0.72 16.62 -9.52
N TYR A 415 -0.34 16.82 -8.26
CA TYR A 415 -0.44 18.12 -7.60
C TYR A 415 0.77 18.98 -7.91
N ASP A 416 0.53 20.18 -8.44
CA ASP A 416 1.58 21.20 -8.55
C ASP A 416 1.77 21.99 -7.24
N ALA A 417 2.85 22.77 -7.16
CA ALA A 417 3.17 23.54 -5.95
C ALA A 417 2.08 24.58 -5.57
N THR A 418 1.38 25.14 -6.54
CA THR A 418 0.28 26.09 -6.31
C THR A 418 -0.92 25.37 -5.72
N GLU A 419 -1.23 24.19 -6.26
CA GLU A 419 -2.30 23.36 -5.76
C GLU A 419 -2.06 22.88 -4.34
N ILE A 420 -0.85 22.39 -4.05
CA ILE A 420 -0.46 21.97 -2.70
C ILE A 420 -0.62 23.12 -1.71
N ALA A 421 -0.13 24.32 -2.06
CA ALA A 421 -0.24 25.50 -1.21
C ALA A 421 -1.71 25.85 -0.93
N ARG A 422 -2.55 25.90 -1.98
CA ARG A 422 -4.00 26.15 -1.88
C ARG A 422 -4.70 25.10 -1.02
N ASP A 423 -4.46 23.82 -1.28
CA ASP A 423 -5.18 22.73 -0.63
C ASP A 423 -4.77 22.57 0.84
N CYS A 424 -3.52 22.88 1.19
CA CYS A 424 -3.08 22.97 2.58
C CYS A 424 -3.76 24.10 3.38
N GLU A 425 -4.42 25.06 2.70
CA GLU A 425 -5.22 26.09 3.36
C GLU A 425 -6.67 25.68 3.62
N ARG A 426 -7.15 24.60 3.00
CA ARG A 426 -8.52 24.09 3.21
C ARG A 426 -8.72 23.70 4.68
N PRO A 427 -9.86 24.03 5.31
CA PRO A 427 -10.13 23.70 6.71
C PRO A 427 -9.90 22.23 7.04
N VAL A 428 -10.47 21.30 6.25
CA VAL A 428 -10.30 19.86 6.42
C VAL A 428 -8.83 19.41 6.40
N VAL A 429 -8.00 19.98 5.51
CA VAL A 429 -6.58 19.63 5.41
C VAL A 429 -5.79 20.19 6.59
N ARG A 430 -6.07 21.43 7.00
CA ARG A 430 -5.47 22.02 8.21
C ARG A 430 -5.78 21.20 9.46
N ARG A 431 -7.05 20.80 9.64
CA ARG A 431 -7.46 19.92 10.75
C ARG A 431 -6.77 18.56 10.67
N LEU A 432 -6.64 17.97 9.48
CA LEU A 432 -5.92 16.70 9.30
C LEU A 432 -4.45 16.83 9.71
N ILE A 433 -3.76 17.91 9.29
CA ILE A 433 -2.37 18.18 9.69
C ILE A 433 -2.24 18.35 11.20
N GLU A 434 -3.18 19.04 11.86
CA GLU A 434 -3.21 19.17 13.31
C GLU A 434 -3.44 17.82 14.01
N LEU A 435 -4.32 16.98 13.47
CA LEU A 435 -4.58 15.63 13.97
C LEU A 435 -3.33 14.73 13.84
N ILE A 436 -2.61 14.83 12.72
CA ILE A 436 -1.31 14.17 12.52
C ILE A 436 -0.30 14.65 13.57
N ARG A 437 -0.22 15.96 13.80
CA ARG A 437 0.70 16.53 14.81
C ARG A 437 0.37 16.06 16.22
N LEU A 438 -0.92 15.95 16.56
CA LEU A 438 -1.36 15.35 17.82
C LEU A 438 -0.88 13.90 17.93
N ARG A 439 -1.13 13.08 16.91
CA ARG A 439 -0.71 11.67 16.87
C ARG A 439 0.80 11.48 16.98
N ASN A 440 1.58 12.41 16.44
CA ASN A 440 3.04 12.33 16.40
C ASN A 440 3.73 12.79 17.69
N ARG A 441 3.06 13.64 18.49
CA ARG A 441 3.69 14.32 19.64
C ARG A 441 3.13 13.91 20.99
N HIS A 442 1.85 13.53 21.05
CA HIS A 442 1.22 13.27 22.34
C HIS A 442 1.75 11.96 22.97
N PRO A 443 2.29 11.99 24.21
CA PRO A 443 2.94 10.82 24.81
C PRO A 443 2.04 9.59 24.93
N ALA A 444 0.72 9.78 25.15
CA ALA A 444 -0.24 8.68 25.28
C ALA A 444 -0.11 7.58 24.21
N PHE A 445 0.22 7.92 22.95
CA PHE A 445 0.37 6.95 21.85
C PHE A 445 1.63 6.05 21.96
N GLY A 446 2.49 6.29 22.94
CA GLY A 446 3.57 5.38 23.37
C GLY A 446 3.17 4.47 24.55
N GLY A 447 1.91 4.53 24.99
CA GLY A 447 1.40 3.82 26.15
C GLY A 447 0.57 2.58 25.83
N ALA A 448 -0.42 2.30 26.69
CA ALA A 448 -1.36 1.20 26.52
C ALA A 448 -2.61 1.64 25.76
N PHE A 449 -3.01 0.85 24.77
CA PHE A 449 -4.26 1.00 24.03
C PHE A 449 -5.38 0.16 24.66
N SER A 450 -6.61 0.68 24.65
CA SER A 450 -7.81 -0.03 25.06
C SER A 450 -9.04 0.40 24.27
N VAL A 451 -9.97 -0.53 24.06
CA VAL A 451 -11.33 -0.23 23.58
C VAL A 451 -12.26 -0.21 24.79
N GLU A 452 -12.91 0.93 25.06
CA GLU A 452 -13.86 1.04 26.18
C GLU A 452 -15.20 0.39 25.80
N ALA A 453 -15.95 -0.09 26.80
CA ALA A 453 -17.28 -0.64 26.57
C ALA A 453 -18.24 0.45 26.04
N SER A 454 -18.96 0.14 24.97
CA SER A 454 -19.93 1.04 24.32
C SER A 454 -20.94 0.28 23.47
N GLY A 455 -21.99 0.96 22.99
CA GLY A 455 -23.05 0.39 22.15
C GLY A 455 -22.54 -0.22 20.83
N ALA A 456 -23.40 -0.97 20.12
CA ALA A 456 -23.01 -1.59 18.84
C ALA A 456 -22.72 -0.56 17.73
N ASP A 457 -23.33 0.62 17.85
CA ASP A 457 -23.22 1.82 17.02
C ASP A 457 -22.16 2.82 17.49
N GLU A 458 -21.51 2.57 18.63
CA GLU A 458 -20.51 3.45 19.22
C GLU A 458 -19.11 2.82 19.19
N LEU A 459 -18.06 3.61 19.03
CA LEU A 459 -16.66 3.20 19.17
C LEU A 459 -15.92 4.14 20.11
N HIS A 460 -15.42 3.59 21.22
CA HIS A 460 -14.65 4.33 22.22
C HIS A 460 -13.22 3.77 22.30
N LEU A 461 -12.23 4.57 21.90
CA LEU A 461 -10.82 4.20 21.86
C LEU A 461 -10.03 5.06 22.84
N ARG A 462 -9.08 4.45 23.58
CA ARG A 462 -8.25 5.17 24.54
C ARG A 462 -6.80 4.73 24.48
N TRP A 463 -5.90 5.70 24.58
CA TRP A 463 -4.48 5.52 24.86
C TRP A 463 -4.13 6.12 26.22
N GLN A 464 -3.23 5.48 26.97
CA GLN A 464 -2.77 5.94 28.29
C GLN A 464 -1.28 5.63 28.50
N GLN A 465 -0.49 6.65 28.83
CA GLN A 465 0.90 6.52 29.29
C GLN A 465 1.12 7.36 30.55
N GLY A 466 1.17 6.73 31.73
CA GLY A 466 1.28 7.47 32.99
C GLY A 466 0.09 8.42 33.19
N ALA A 467 0.35 9.72 33.35
CA ALA A 467 -0.69 10.75 33.45
C ALA A 467 -1.26 11.17 32.09
N ASP A 468 -0.54 10.92 30.98
CA ASP A 468 -0.94 11.31 29.64
C ASP A 468 -1.98 10.34 29.08
N TRP A 469 -3.04 10.87 28.49
CA TRP A 469 -4.10 10.08 27.86
C TRP A 469 -4.72 10.79 26.66
N ALA A 470 -5.25 10.00 25.72
CA ALA A 470 -6.08 10.48 24.62
C ALA A 470 -7.26 9.53 24.43
N ALA A 471 -8.46 10.06 24.23
CA ALA A 471 -9.69 9.30 24.06
C ALA A 471 -10.48 9.80 22.85
N LEU A 472 -10.92 8.88 22.00
CA LEU A 472 -11.79 9.13 20.86
C LEU A 472 -13.11 8.38 21.08
N ARG A 473 -14.24 9.09 20.95
CA ARG A 473 -15.59 8.54 21.00
C ARG A 473 -16.33 8.93 19.74
N VAL A 474 -16.97 7.96 19.10
CA VAL A 474 -17.77 8.15 17.88
C VAL A 474 -19.05 7.33 18.00
N ASP A 475 -20.20 7.96 17.83
CA ASP A 475 -21.51 7.34 17.62
C ASP A 475 -21.80 7.41 16.11
N PHE A 476 -21.84 6.27 15.43
CA PHE A 476 -22.08 6.20 13.99
C PHE A 476 -23.56 6.40 13.61
N ALA A 477 -24.50 6.26 14.56
CA ALA A 477 -25.91 6.46 14.32
C ALA A 477 -26.26 7.96 14.26
N SER A 478 -25.77 8.73 15.24
CA SER A 478 -26.01 10.16 15.39
C SER A 478 -24.89 11.06 14.84
N LEU A 479 -23.70 10.50 14.58
CA LEU A 479 -22.44 11.22 14.30
C LEU A 479 -21.95 12.10 15.46
N ALA A 480 -22.47 11.90 16.68
CA ALA A 480 -21.91 12.51 17.87
C ALA A 480 -20.48 11.99 18.10
N HIS A 481 -19.55 12.89 18.38
CA HIS A 481 -18.14 12.54 18.51
C HIS A 481 -17.40 13.46 19.49
N GLU A 482 -16.35 12.94 20.10
CA GLU A 482 -15.44 13.70 20.94
C GLU A 482 -14.03 13.09 20.84
N LEU A 483 -13.04 13.92 20.57
CA LEU A 483 -11.64 13.59 20.79
C LEU A 483 -11.12 14.51 21.89
N SER A 484 -10.70 13.93 23.01
CA SER A 484 -10.14 14.65 24.15
C SER A 484 -8.83 14.04 24.60
N PHE A 485 -7.95 14.85 25.17
CA PHE A 485 -6.63 14.42 25.61
C PHE A 485 -6.12 15.29 26.77
N SER A 486 -5.18 14.72 27.52
CA SER A 486 -4.47 15.44 28.59
C SER A 486 -3.54 16.52 28.03
N ALA A 487 -3.49 17.66 28.69
CA ALA A 487 -2.51 18.71 28.42
C ALA A 487 -1.68 19.02 29.68
N ASP A 488 -0.61 19.79 29.48
CA ASP A 488 0.29 20.21 30.57
C ASP A 488 -0.49 20.82 31.75
N GLY A 489 -0.09 20.47 32.97
CA GLY A 489 -0.77 20.92 34.18
C GLY A 489 -2.08 20.20 34.51
N GLY A 490 -2.39 19.10 33.81
CA GLY A 490 -3.56 18.25 34.09
C GLY A 490 -4.87 18.77 33.50
N ALA A 491 -4.82 19.74 32.58
CA ALA A 491 -5.98 20.20 31.84
C ALA A 491 -6.44 19.15 30.82
N THR A 492 -7.72 19.23 30.42
CA THR A 492 -8.27 18.43 29.32
C THR A 492 -8.48 19.34 28.12
N GLU A 493 -7.85 19.00 27.00
CA GLU A 493 -8.09 19.63 25.70
C GLU A 493 -9.02 18.79 24.84
N ARG A 494 -9.64 19.44 23.85
CA ARG A 494 -10.52 18.81 22.86
C ARG A 494 -10.09 19.19 21.46
N PHE A 495 -10.05 18.21 20.57
CA PHE A 495 -9.84 18.46 19.15
C PHE A 495 -11.18 18.79 18.49
N ALA A 496 -11.26 19.95 17.84
CA ALA A 496 -12.41 20.33 17.04
C ALA A 496 -12.33 19.66 15.66
N PHE A 497 -13.40 19.04 15.19
CA PHE A 497 -13.42 18.46 13.83
C PHE A 497 -13.85 19.47 12.76
N SER A 498 -14.31 20.66 13.17
CA SER A 498 -14.80 21.75 12.33
C SER A 498 -14.28 23.10 12.78
#